data_AF-A0A7V9FJU5-F1
#
_entry.id   AF-A0A7V9FJU5-F1
#
_cell.length_a   1.000
_cell.length_b   1.000
_cell.length_c   1.000
_cell.angle_alpha   90.00
_cell.angle_beta   90.00
_cell.angle_gamma   90.00
#
_symmetry.space_group_name_H-M   'P 1'
#
loop_
_entity.id
_entity.type
_entity.pdbx_description
1 polymer ?
#
loop_
_entity_poly.entity_id
_entity_poly.type
_entity_poly.pdbx_seq_one_letter_code
_entity_poly.pdbx_strand_id
1 'polypeptide(L)' 'MRLLLDANLSSRRIGGQLRADGHDVRGVADEPDLEGLDDESVLELATQEDRILITRNSRD' A
#
# COMPACT_ATOMS: atom_id res chain seq x y z
N MET A 1 -6.78 9.02 7.02
CA MET A 1 -7.19 8.32 5.77
C MET A 1 -6.70 6.89 5.83
N ARG A 2 -7.31 5.97 5.06
CA ARG A 2 -6.89 4.58 4.97
C ARG A 2 -6.07 4.38 3.70
N LEU A 3 -4.84 3.93 3.85
CA LEU A 3 -3.83 3.86 2.80
C LEU A 3 -3.37 2.42 2.64
N LEU A 4 -3.16 2.03 1.38
CA LEU A 4 -2.46 0.80 1.02
C LEU A 4 -1.20 1.20 0.25
N LEU A 5 -0.04 0.77 0.72
CA LEU A 5 1.24 0.98 0.04
C LEU A 5 1.53 -0.21 -0.86
N ASP A 6 1.83 0.09 -2.12
CA ASP A 6 2.37 -0.87 -3.09
C ASP A 6 3.58 -1.64 -2.54
N ALA A 7 3.78 -2.87 -3.02
CA ALA A 7 4.88 -3.74 -2.60
C ALA A 7 6.27 -3.11 -2.79
N ASN A 8 6.40 -2.19 -3.75
CA ASN A 8 7.65 -1.48 -4.04
C ASN A 8 7.91 -0.25 -3.15
N LEU A 9 7.00 0.08 -2.24
CA LEU A 9 7.14 1.19 -1.31
C LEU A 9 7.58 0.70 0.08
N SER A 10 8.51 1.42 0.69
CA SER A 10 8.97 1.09 2.03
C SER A 10 7.89 1.39 3.08
N SER A 11 7.24 0.36 3.60
CA SER A 11 6.27 0.48 4.69
C SER A 11 6.87 1.04 5.98
N ARG A 12 8.17 0.79 6.21
CA ARG A 12 8.90 1.34 7.35
C ARG A 12 9.15 2.84 7.20
N ARG A 13 9.69 3.28 6.07
CA ARG A 13 10.10 4.68 5.88
C ARG A 13 8.92 5.57 5.50
N ILE A 14 8.17 5.19 4.47
CA ILE A 14 7.03 5.95 3.96
C ILE A 14 5.84 5.71 4.89
N GLY A 15 5.52 4.45 5.19
CA GLY A 15 4.39 4.13 6.07
C GLY A 15 4.60 4.60 7.50
N GLY A 16 5.83 4.65 8.02
CA GLY A 16 6.13 5.19 9.34
C GLY A 16 5.75 6.67 9.46
N GLN A 17 6.15 7.50 8.49
CA GLN A 17 5.79 8.92 8.48
C GLN A 17 4.28 9.14 8.35
N LEU A 18 3.64 8.43 7.42
CA LEU A 18 2.19 8.54 7.21
C LEU A 18 1.39 8.10 8.46
N ARG A 19 1.85 7.08 9.19
CA ARG A 19 1.23 6.70 10.47
C ARG A 19 1.43 7.77 11.54
N ALA A 20 2.61 8.41 11.61
CA ALA A 20 2.86 9.51 12.53
C ALA A 20 1.95 10.72 12.25
N ASP A 21 1.55 10.91 11.00
CA ASP A 21 0.60 11.95 10.57
C ASP A 21 -0.88 11.54 10.80
N GLY A 22 -1.15 10.37 11.39
CA GLY A 22 -2.49 9.92 11.77
C GLY A 22 -3.24 9.10 10.71
N HIS A 23 -2.55 8.59 9.69
CA HIS A 23 -3.16 7.71 8.68
C HIS A 23 -3.18 6.23 9.13
N ASP A 24 -4.23 5.51 8.74
CA ASP A 24 -4.27 4.03 8.80
C ASP A 24 -3.53 3.51 7.57
N VAL A 25 -2.35 2.90 7.78
CA VAL A 25 -1.47 2.49 6.69
C VAL A 25 -1.17 0.99 6.77
N ARG A 26 -1.49 0.29 5.69
CA ARG A 26 -1.05 -1.07 5.38
C ARG A 26 -0.08 -1.06 4.21
N GLY A 27 0.81 -2.03 4.14
CA GLY A 27 1.72 -2.20 3.01
C GLY A 27 1.63 -3.62 2.50
N VAL A 28 1.48 -3.78 1.18
CA VAL A 28 1.40 -5.09 0.52
C VAL A 28 2.62 -5.95 0.88
N ALA A 29 3.80 -5.35 0.97
CA ALA A 29 5.05 -6.03 1.33
C ALA A 29 5.14 -6.50 2.80
N ASP A 30 4.27 -6.00 3.70
CA ASP A 30 4.28 -6.40 5.11
C ASP A 30 3.35 -7.58 5.40
N GLU A 31 2.58 -8.03 4.41
CA GLU A 31 1.48 -8.97 4.59
C GLU A 31 1.70 -10.23 3.75
N PRO A 32 1.99 -11.37 4.40
CA PRO A 32 2.28 -12.63 3.70
C PRO A 32 1.16 -13.06 2.75
N ASP A 33 -0.09 -12.79 3.12
CA ASP A 33 -1.28 -13.16 2.33
C ASP A 33 -1.43 -12.31 1.06
N LEU A 34 -0.68 -11.22 0.93
CA LEU A 34 -0.72 -10.29 -0.21
C LEU A 34 0.53 -10.39 -1.09
N GLU A 35 1.47 -11.27 -0.75
CA GLU A 35 2.70 -11.47 -1.52
C GLU A 35 2.40 -12.01 -2.93
N GLY A 36 2.98 -11.39 -3.95
CA GLY A 36 2.84 -11.84 -5.34
C GLY A 36 1.53 -11.49 -6.03
N LEU A 37 0.66 -10.68 -5.40
CA LEU A 37 -0.50 -10.10 -6.09
C LEU A 37 -0.05 -9.24 -7.27
N ASP A 38 -0.78 -9.33 -8.37
CA ASP A 38 -0.63 -8.41 -9.50
C ASP A 38 -1.27 -7.05 -9.22
N ASP A 39 -0.95 -6.06 -10.06
CA ASP A 39 -1.38 -4.67 -9.89
C ASP A 39 -2.92 -4.53 -9.87
N GLU A 40 -3.61 -5.34 -10.69
CA GLU A 40 -5.08 -5.33 -10.76
C GLU A 40 -5.69 -5.83 -9.45
N SER A 41 -5.16 -6.93 -8.89
CA SER A 41 -5.58 -7.47 -7.60
C SER A 41 -5.30 -6.51 -6.44
N VAL A 42 -4.16 -5.80 -6.48
CA VAL A 42 -3.83 -4.77 -5.47
C VAL A 42 -4.80 -3.58 -5.55
N LEU A 43 -5.19 -3.16 -6.76
CA LEU A 43 -6.19 -2.12 -6.99
C LEU A 43 -7.59 -2.55 -6.52
N GLU A 44 -7.99 -3.79 -6.81
CA GLU A 44 -9.25 -4.35 -6.33
C GLU A 44 -9.28 -4.42 -4.81
N LEU A 45 -8.20 -4.89 -4.17
CA LEU A 45 -8.07 -4.92 -2.71
C LEU A 45 -8.25 -3.53 -2.10
N ALA A 46 -7.55 -2.53 -2.63
CA ALA A 46 -7.68 -1.15 -2.17
C ALA A 46 -9.13 -0.66 -2.27
N THR A 47 -9.81 -0.98 -3.37
CA THR A 47 -11.21 -0.62 -3.60
C THR A 47 -12.15 -1.34 -2.62
N GLN A 48 -12.01 -2.65 -2.46
CA GLN A 48 -12.84 -3.46 -1.56
C GLN A 48 -12.71 -3.02 -0.09
N GLU A 49 -11.51 -2.60 0.31
CA GLU A 49 -11.24 -2.17 1.68
C GLU A 49 -11.47 -0.67 1.93
N ASP A 50 -11.89 0.08 0.91
CA ASP A 50 -12.04 1.54 0.95
C ASP A 50 -10.74 2.24 1.38
N ARG A 51 -9.65 1.91 0.67
CA ARG A 51 -8.29 2.44 0.85
C ARG A 51 -7.80 3.13 -0.41
N ILE A 52 -7.02 4.18 -0.20
CA ILE A 52 -6.28 4.83 -1.27
C ILE A 52 -4.98 4.06 -1.50
N LEU A 53 -4.82 3.50 -2.71
CA LEU A 53 -3.55 2.91 -3.14
C LEU A 53 -2.52 4.02 -3.40
N ILE A 54 -1.39 3.94 -2.73
CA ILE A 54 -0.22 4.75 -3.02
C ILE A 54 0.78 3.84 -3.71
N THR A 55 1.12 4.20 -4.95
CA THR A 55 2.14 3.53 -5.75
C THR A 55 3.12 4.56 -6.32
N ARG A 56 4.24 4.09 -6.86
CA ARG A 56 5.22 4.93 -7.55
C ARG A 56 4.85 4.96 -9.03
N ASN A 57 4.71 6.17 -9.58
CA ASN A 57 4.73 6.35 -11.03
C ASN A 57 6.16 6.09 -11.53
N SER A 58 6.43 4.86 -11.94
CA SER A 58 7.69 4.42 -12.50
C SER A 58 7.59 4.43 -14.01
N ARG A 59 8.58 5.02 -14.68
CA ARG A 59 8.76 4.89 -16.12
C ARG A 59 9.89 3.89 -16.29
N ASP A 60 9.61 2.76 -16.94
CA ASP A 60 10.65 1.86 -17.43
C ASP A 60 11.65 2.62 -18.32
#